data_AF-A0A8T5NHI9-F1
#
_entry.id   AF-A0A8T5NHI9-F1
#
_cell.length_a   1.000
_cell.length_b   1.000
_cell.length_c   1.000
_cell.angle_alpha   90.00
_cell.angle_beta   90.00
_cell.angle_gamma   90.00
#
_symmetry.space_group_name_H-M   'P 1'
#
loop_
_entity.id
_entity.type
_entity.pdbx_description
1 polymer ?
#
loop_
_entity_poly.entity_id
_entity_poly.type
_entity_poly.pdbx_seq_one_letter_code
_entity_poly.pdbx_strand_id
1 'polypeptide(L)'
;SSLSHLAPYKLQMLVENILTHAQPGAIIFFDLIGKYSLEWPKYWNENRTMLPYNMAYLTPPELWDKEQIQWYDVCFWTPAMLFQTLDAASKKMEKCMQVVKSTDRSIFLGRHMETGIFGAPRLNYRHQVNHLFDHEHREDIEHLFINLDWCAELEKVKPDVWARLCDYKEKWNCIIRLVEALLHGNDSTVSSLIESTSEDLSSELKFLTWLYRNAIRFPAVDFWASIMGPQIAVILRNIELSFGPALGCGHGLLCVVEITESFDK
;
A
#
# COMPACT_ATOMS: atom_id res chain seq x y z
N SER A 1 10.16 8.27 -1.19
CA SER A 1 9.89 8.95 0.08
C SER A 1 11.17 9.58 0.62
N SER A 2 11.45 10.84 0.27
CA SER A 2 12.73 11.52 0.56
C SER A 2 13.01 11.68 2.07
N LEU A 3 11.97 11.86 2.88
CA LEU A 3 12.09 12.03 4.34
C LEU A 3 12.62 10.78 5.05
N SER A 4 12.46 9.60 4.47
CA SER A 4 13.05 8.36 5.01
C SER A 4 14.57 8.34 4.96
N HIS A 5 15.23 9.20 4.17
CA HIS A 5 16.70 9.32 4.22
C HIS A 5 17.20 10.08 5.46
N LEU A 6 16.30 10.67 6.23
CA LEU A 6 16.64 11.32 7.49
C LEU A 6 16.58 10.30 8.63
N ALA A 7 17.64 10.27 9.43
CA ALA A 7 17.56 9.67 10.76
C ALA A 7 16.48 10.41 11.59
N PRO A 8 15.80 9.75 12.54
CA PRO A 8 14.69 10.35 13.28
C PRO A 8 15.02 11.68 13.94
N TYR A 9 16.21 11.84 14.51
CA TYR A 9 16.63 13.11 15.10
C TYR A 9 16.77 14.24 14.06
N LYS A 10 17.17 13.92 12.82
CA LYS A 10 17.23 14.90 11.72
C LYS A 10 15.84 15.26 11.23
N LEU A 11 14.91 14.30 11.18
CA LEU A 11 13.51 14.59 10.87
C LEU A 11 12.90 15.48 11.96
N GLN A 12 13.18 15.21 13.24
CA GLN A 12 12.76 16.05 14.34
C GLN A 12 13.26 17.49 14.16
N MET A 13 14.56 17.69 13.90
CA MET A 13 15.14 19.02 13.65
C MET A 13 14.49 19.73 12.45
N LEU A 14 14.17 19.00 11.38
CA LEU A 14 13.46 19.56 10.23
C LEU A 14 12.06 20.04 10.64
N VAL A 15 11.33 19.25 11.41
CA VAL A 15 9.99 19.62 11.91
C VAL A 15 10.08 20.81 12.87
N GLU A 16 11.06 20.85 13.77
CA GLU A 16 11.32 22.01 14.64
C GLU A 16 11.55 23.30 13.83
N ASN A 17 12.32 23.21 12.75
CA ASN A 17 12.56 24.33 11.84
C ASN A 17 11.29 24.75 11.09
N ILE A 18 10.45 23.80 10.66
CA ILE A 18 9.15 24.11 10.06
C ILE A 18 8.26 24.82 11.08
N LEU A 19 8.16 24.27 12.30
CA LEU A 19 7.37 24.83 13.39
C LEU A 19 7.84 26.25 13.75
N THR A 20 9.13 26.56 13.66
CA THR A 20 9.63 27.93 13.89
C THR A 20 9.00 28.96 12.94
N HIS A 21 8.74 28.58 11.68
CA HIS A 21 8.29 29.52 10.64
C HIS A 21 6.80 29.42 10.31
N ALA A 22 6.18 28.28 10.60
CA ALA A 22 4.80 28.01 10.24
C ALA A 22 3.80 28.67 11.22
N GLN A 23 2.66 29.06 10.66
CA GLN A 23 1.52 29.63 11.39
C GLN A 23 0.45 28.54 11.65
N PRO A 24 -0.45 28.74 12.63
CA PRO A 24 -1.63 27.90 12.79
C PRO A 24 -2.41 27.76 11.47
N GLY A 25 -2.96 26.56 11.22
CA GLY A 25 -3.61 26.15 9.97
C GLY A 25 -2.65 25.65 8.89
N ALA A 26 -1.33 25.71 9.10
CA ALA A 26 -0.37 25.12 8.17
C ALA A 26 -0.42 23.59 8.21
N ILE A 27 -0.36 22.97 7.02
CA ILE A 27 -0.40 21.52 6.85
C ILE A 27 0.99 20.99 6.48
N ILE A 28 1.41 19.91 7.15
CA ILE A 28 2.62 19.17 6.86
C ILE A 28 2.26 17.78 6.35
N PHE A 29 2.83 17.42 5.20
CA PHE A 29 2.70 16.09 4.60
C PHE A 29 3.99 15.30 4.80
N PHE A 30 3.87 14.13 5.42
CA PHE A 30 4.94 13.16 5.56
C PHE A 30 4.71 12.00 4.60
N ASP A 31 5.65 11.76 3.68
CA ASP A 31 5.75 10.56 2.87
C ASP A 31 7.03 9.81 3.26
N LEU A 32 6.83 8.70 3.98
CA LEU A 32 7.86 7.88 4.61
C LEU A 32 7.75 6.44 4.12
N ILE A 33 8.78 5.63 4.36
CA ILE A 33 8.79 4.20 4.04
C ILE A 33 8.26 3.41 5.24
N GLY A 34 7.30 2.50 5.06
CA GLY A 34 6.68 1.73 6.15
C GLY A 34 7.56 0.60 6.70
N LYS A 35 7.65 0.41 8.02
CA LYS A 35 8.53 -0.62 8.62
C LYS A 35 8.15 -2.05 8.26
N TYR A 36 6.87 -2.35 8.19
CA TYR A 36 6.34 -3.69 8.03
C TYR A 36 5.84 -3.98 6.61
N SER A 37 6.32 -3.24 5.60
CA SER A 37 6.01 -3.59 4.20
C SER A 37 6.50 -5.00 3.88
N LEU A 38 5.70 -5.71 3.09
CA LEU A 38 6.05 -6.99 2.48
C LEU A 38 7.26 -6.92 1.55
N GLU A 39 7.66 -5.71 1.14
CA GLU A 39 8.83 -5.50 0.30
C GLU A 39 10.17 -5.78 1.00
N TRP A 40 10.24 -5.71 2.33
CA TRP A 40 11.49 -5.88 3.10
C TRP A 40 11.34 -6.68 4.40
N PRO A 41 10.88 -7.94 4.33
CA PRO A 41 10.72 -8.80 5.50
C PRO A 41 12.01 -8.97 6.31
N LYS A 42 13.18 -8.94 5.66
CA LYS A 42 14.47 -9.06 6.36
C LYS A 42 14.73 -7.96 7.40
N TYR A 43 13.97 -6.87 7.38
CA TYR A 43 14.13 -5.72 8.28
C TYR A 43 13.07 -5.62 9.38
N TRP A 44 12.04 -6.49 9.41
CA TRP A 44 10.94 -6.34 10.38
C TRP A 44 11.40 -6.42 11.84
N ASN A 45 12.38 -7.27 12.13
CA ASN A 45 12.97 -7.47 13.46
C ASN A 45 14.28 -6.69 13.68
N GLU A 46 14.66 -5.82 12.75
CA GLU A 46 15.86 -5.00 12.91
C GLU A 46 15.63 -3.86 13.90
N ASN A 47 16.61 -3.66 14.77
CA ASN A 47 16.64 -2.60 15.78
C ASN A 47 17.42 -1.37 15.31
N ARG A 48 18.16 -1.48 14.20
CA ARG A 48 18.89 -0.36 13.62
C ARG A 48 17.91 0.66 13.05
N THR A 49 18.17 1.93 13.34
CA THR A 49 17.32 3.05 12.91
C THR A 49 17.48 3.36 11.43
N MET A 50 18.70 3.17 10.90
CA MET A 50 19.05 3.39 9.51
C MET A 50 19.50 2.07 8.92
N LEU A 51 18.90 1.67 7.81
CA LEU A 51 19.10 0.38 7.16
C LEU A 51 19.36 0.57 5.66
N PRO A 52 20.17 -0.31 5.02
CA PRO A 52 20.46 -0.21 3.61
C PRO A 52 19.22 -0.36 2.73
N TYR A 53 19.09 0.50 1.74
CA TYR A 53 18.03 0.56 0.76
C TYR A 53 18.61 0.90 -0.61
N ASN A 54 17.94 0.47 -1.67
CA ASN A 54 18.32 0.80 -3.04
C ASN A 54 17.06 1.00 -3.88
N MET A 55 17.26 1.46 -5.11
CA MET A 55 16.19 1.63 -6.10
C MET A 55 16.39 0.71 -7.31
N ALA A 56 16.82 -0.53 -7.08
CA ALA A 56 17.11 -1.49 -8.16
C ALA A 56 15.90 -1.75 -9.09
N TYR A 57 14.67 -1.50 -8.63
CA TYR A 57 13.46 -1.56 -9.48
C TYR A 57 13.46 -0.55 -10.63
N LEU A 58 14.35 0.45 -10.64
CA LEU A 58 14.52 1.39 -11.75
C LEU A 58 15.34 0.80 -12.90
N THR A 59 16.11 -0.25 -12.61
CA THR A 59 16.97 -0.92 -13.58
C THR A 59 16.34 -2.27 -13.93
N PRO A 60 16.19 -2.60 -15.23
CA PRO A 60 15.78 -3.94 -15.65
C PRO A 60 16.69 -5.03 -15.07
N PRO A 61 16.17 -6.21 -14.68
CA PRO A 61 16.96 -7.29 -14.09
C PRO A 61 18.18 -7.71 -14.94
N GLU A 62 18.08 -7.62 -16.27
CA GLU A 62 19.13 -7.98 -17.22
C GLU A 62 20.35 -7.04 -17.17
N LEU A 63 20.18 -5.86 -16.55
CA LEU A 63 21.21 -4.84 -16.40
C LEU A 63 21.79 -4.79 -14.98
N TRP A 64 21.29 -5.57 -14.03
CA TRP A 64 21.73 -5.51 -12.62
C TRP A 64 23.21 -5.89 -12.44
N ASP A 65 23.75 -6.78 -13.27
CA ASP A 65 25.17 -7.16 -13.23
C ASP A 65 26.07 -6.17 -13.99
N LYS A 66 25.47 -5.29 -14.81
CA LYS A 66 26.18 -4.35 -15.70
C LYS A 66 26.20 -2.93 -15.15
N GLU A 67 25.17 -2.56 -14.38
CA GLU A 67 25.02 -1.25 -13.78
C GLU A 67 25.25 -1.31 -12.27
N GLN A 68 25.94 -0.29 -11.73
CA GLN A 68 26.16 -0.21 -10.30
C GLN A 68 24.87 0.24 -9.60
N ILE A 69 24.18 -0.70 -8.95
CA ILE A 69 23.04 -0.40 -8.07
C ILE A 69 23.55 0.35 -6.84
N GLN A 70 23.13 1.62 -6.71
CA GLN A 70 23.50 2.46 -5.58
C GLN A 70 22.69 2.09 -4.33
N TRP A 71 23.38 2.08 -3.19
CA TRP A 71 22.79 1.84 -1.88
C TRP A 71 22.85 3.10 -1.03
N TYR A 72 21.79 3.31 -0.25
CA TYR A 72 21.63 4.44 0.67
C TYR A 72 21.03 3.94 1.95
N ASP A 73 21.29 4.64 3.06
CA ASP A 73 20.61 4.34 4.30
C ASP A 73 19.28 5.08 4.39
N VAL A 74 18.25 4.36 4.83
CA VAL A 74 16.92 4.92 5.11
C VAL A 74 16.40 4.43 6.45
N CYS A 75 15.55 5.25 7.07
CA CYS A 75 14.72 4.87 8.20
C CYS A 75 13.39 4.30 7.69
N PHE A 76 13.05 3.14 8.23
CA PHE A 76 11.80 2.44 8.02
C PHE A 76 10.86 2.74 9.19
N TRP A 77 9.73 3.39 8.92
CA TRP A 77 8.91 4.07 9.90
C TRP A 77 7.72 3.26 10.35
N THR A 78 7.45 3.29 11.65
CA THR A 78 6.14 2.96 12.20
C THR A 78 5.38 4.25 12.53
N PRO A 79 4.04 4.23 12.58
CA PRO A 79 3.27 5.37 13.05
C PRO A 79 3.71 5.83 14.45
N ALA A 80 3.98 4.89 15.36
CA ALA A 80 4.45 5.20 16.71
C ALA A 80 5.79 5.96 16.72
N MET A 81 6.76 5.53 15.90
CA MET A 81 8.05 6.22 15.77
C MET A 81 7.88 7.63 15.18
N LEU A 82 7.01 7.79 14.17
CA LEU A 82 6.72 9.10 13.61
C LEU A 82 6.09 10.00 14.67
N PHE A 83 5.03 9.55 15.33
CA PHE A 83 4.31 10.35 16.31
C PHE A 83 5.19 10.73 17.50
N GLN A 84 6.08 9.84 17.95
CA GLN A 84 7.07 10.18 18.96
C GLN A 84 8.03 11.28 18.49
N THR A 85 8.45 11.24 17.23
CA THR A 85 9.32 12.27 16.62
C THR A 85 8.60 13.61 16.53
N LEU A 86 7.32 13.60 16.15
CA LEU A 86 6.50 14.82 16.05
C LEU A 86 6.18 15.39 17.43
N ASP A 87 5.83 14.56 18.41
CA ASP A 87 5.57 14.98 19.79
C ASP A 87 6.82 15.60 20.43
N ALA A 88 8.00 15.04 20.19
CA ALA A 88 9.26 15.63 20.64
C ALA A 88 9.51 17.03 20.04
N ALA A 89 9.25 17.20 18.74
CA ALA A 89 9.37 18.51 18.08
C ALA A 89 8.31 19.51 18.61
N SER A 90 7.06 19.07 18.75
CA SER A 90 5.95 19.85 19.29
C SER A 90 6.25 20.40 20.68
N LYS A 91 6.69 19.52 21.60
CA LYS A 91 7.05 19.88 22.98
C LYS A 91 8.20 20.87 23.04
N LYS A 92 9.24 20.66 22.22
CA LYS A 92 10.40 21.56 22.21
C LYS A 92 10.08 22.95 21.67
N MET A 93 9.18 23.03 20.69
CA MET A 93 8.80 24.29 20.04
C MET A 93 7.60 24.96 20.70
N GLU A 94 7.01 24.35 21.73
CA GLU A 94 5.80 24.82 22.40
C GLU A 94 4.64 25.10 21.41
N LYS A 95 4.53 24.28 20.36
CA LYS A 95 3.47 24.37 19.33
C LYS A 95 2.67 23.09 19.24
N CYS A 96 1.37 23.21 19.07
CA CYS A 96 0.47 22.07 18.91
C CYS A 96 0.46 21.55 17.47
N MET A 97 0.41 20.24 17.35
CA MET A 97 0.22 19.54 16.08
C MET A 97 -0.87 18.48 16.25
N GLN A 98 -1.81 18.44 15.31
CA GLN A 98 -2.86 17.43 15.26
C GLN A 98 -2.68 16.55 14.04
N VAL A 99 -2.71 15.23 14.23
CA VAL A 99 -2.75 14.28 13.11
C VAL A 99 -4.14 14.33 12.48
N VAL A 100 -4.21 14.78 11.23
CA VAL A 100 -5.45 14.84 10.45
C VAL A 100 -5.75 13.49 9.82
N LYS A 101 -4.72 12.84 9.26
CA LYS A 101 -4.85 11.53 8.60
C LYS A 101 -3.53 10.78 8.65
N SER A 102 -3.60 9.47 8.83
CA SER A 102 -2.47 8.57 8.57
C SER A 102 -2.96 7.35 7.79
N THR A 103 -2.22 6.95 6.76
CA THR A 103 -2.60 5.82 5.90
C THR A 103 -1.36 5.13 5.31
N ASP A 104 -1.46 3.83 5.06
CA ASP A 104 -0.48 3.07 4.30
C ASP A 104 -0.85 3.08 2.81
N ARG A 105 0.15 3.04 1.92
CA ARG A 105 -0.07 2.95 0.46
C ARG A 105 0.84 1.92 -0.18
N SER A 106 0.36 1.32 -1.27
CA SER A 106 1.12 0.35 -2.08
C SER A 106 1.57 -0.83 -1.24
N ILE A 107 0.60 -1.60 -0.74
CA ILE A 107 0.83 -2.72 0.18
C ILE A 107 1.25 -3.97 -0.58
N PHE A 108 0.46 -4.40 -1.57
CA PHE A 108 0.81 -5.45 -2.52
C PHE A 108 1.39 -4.87 -3.82
N LEU A 109 1.10 -3.60 -4.09
CA LEU A 109 1.51 -2.91 -5.33
C LEU A 109 2.81 -2.10 -5.20
N GLY A 110 3.63 -2.40 -4.18
CA GLY A 110 4.98 -1.87 -4.01
C GLY A 110 5.93 -2.33 -5.11
N ARG A 111 6.88 -1.47 -5.53
CA ARG A 111 7.80 -1.78 -6.63
C ARG A 111 8.89 -2.79 -6.25
N HIS A 112 9.26 -2.86 -4.98
CA HIS A 112 10.26 -3.80 -4.51
C HIS A 112 9.73 -5.24 -4.34
N MET A 113 8.41 -5.44 -4.40
CA MET A 113 7.81 -6.78 -4.40
C MET A 113 8.34 -7.61 -5.58
N GLU A 114 8.64 -6.97 -6.71
CA GLU A 114 9.14 -7.62 -7.92
C GLU A 114 10.65 -7.93 -7.86
N THR A 115 11.41 -7.28 -6.97
CA THR A 115 12.87 -7.42 -6.95
C THR A 115 13.34 -8.59 -6.09
N GLY A 116 12.66 -8.81 -4.96
CA GLY A 116 13.05 -9.80 -3.94
C GLY A 116 14.34 -9.48 -3.17
N ILE A 117 14.92 -8.29 -3.37
CA ILE A 117 16.24 -7.92 -2.82
C ILE A 117 16.27 -7.83 -1.29
N PHE A 118 15.11 -7.60 -0.68
CA PHE A 118 14.98 -7.44 0.77
C PHE A 118 14.34 -8.65 1.46
N GLY A 119 14.48 -9.84 0.86
CA GLY A 119 14.14 -11.12 1.48
C GLY A 119 12.71 -11.58 1.23
N ALA A 120 11.94 -10.84 0.42
CA ALA A 120 10.64 -11.29 -0.07
C ALA A 120 10.82 -12.20 -1.31
N PRO A 121 9.91 -13.15 -1.57
CA PRO A 121 9.82 -13.76 -2.89
C PRO A 121 9.52 -12.68 -3.94
N ARG A 122 9.92 -12.92 -5.20
CA ARG A 122 9.58 -12.02 -6.31
C ARG A 122 8.11 -12.19 -6.66
N LEU A 123 7.31 -11.16 -6.38
CA LEU A 123 5.87 -11.12 -6.58
C LEU A 123 5.53 -9.97 -7.53
N ASN A 124 4.86 -10.29 -8.63
CA ASN A 124 4.55 -9.38 -9.74
C ASN A 124 3.12 -8.84 -9.72
N TYR A 125 2.52 -8.74 -8.53
CA TYR A 125 1.15 -8.23 -8.36
C TYR A 125 0.97 -6.84 -8.98
N ARG A 126 1.98 -5.96 -8.83
CA ARG A 126 1.95 -4.62 -9.42
C ARG A 126 1.89 -4.68 -10.93
N HIS A 127 2.79 -5.44 -11.55
CA HIS A 127 2.81 -5.66 -12.99
C HIS A 127 1.47 -6.23 -13.51
N GLN A 128 0.95 -7.28 -12.90
CA GLN A 128 -0.33 -7.90 -13.29
C GLN A 128 -1.50 -6.93 -13.20
N VAL A 129 -1.60 -6.15 -12.12
CA VAL A 129 -2.65 -5.12 -11.99
C VAL A 129 -2.47 -3.99 -12.98
N ASN A 130 -1.25 -3.64 -13.37
CA ASN A 130 -1.03 -2.64 -14.42
C ASN A 130 -1.46 -3.17 -15.79
N HIS A 131 -1.20 -4.45 -16.08
CA HIS A 131 -1.60 -5.10 -17.34
C HIS A 131 -3.11 -5.16 -17.54
N LEU A 132 -3.90 -5.12 -16.47
CA LEU A 132 -5.36 -4.97 -16.58
C LEU A 132 -5.80 -3.66 -17.25
N PHE A 133 -4.92 -2.65 -17.36
CA PHE A 133 -5.20 -1.42 -18.10
C PHE A 133 -4.79 -1.50 -19.58
N ASP A 134 -4.09 -2.55 -20.00
CA ASP A 134 -3.60 -2.67 -21.37
C ASP A 134 -4.71 -3.18 -22.30
N HIS A 135 -5.06 -2.37 -23.31
CA HIS A 135 -6.17 -2.63 -24.23
C HIS A 135 -5.99 -3.85 -25.14
N GLU A 136 -4.78 -4.40 -25.22
CA GLU A 136 -4.44 -5.56 -26.06
C GLU A 136 -4.18 -6.82 -25.22
N HIS A 137 -4.32 -6.73 -23.89
CA HIS A 137 -3.93 -7.80 -23.00
C HIS A 137 -5.11 -8.34 -22.19
N ARG A 138 -5.18 -9.67 -22.11
CA ARG A 138 -6.09 -10.38 -21.22
C ARG A 138 -5.25 -11.15 -20.21
N GLU A 139 -5.19 -10.62 -19.00
CA GLU A 139 -4.50 -11.27 -17.89
C GLU A 139 -5.23 -12.55 -17.46
N ASP A 140 -4.47 -13.58 -17.12
CA ASP A 140 -4.98 -14.76 -16.42
C ASP A 140 -5.31 -14.36 -14.98
N ILE A 141 -6.60 -14.29 -14.64
CA ILE A 141 -7.01 -13.70 -13.37
C ILE A 141 -6.47 -14.44 -12.14
N GLU A 142 -6.18 -15.73 -12.29
CA GLU A 142 -5.61 -16.58 -11.24
C GLU A 142 -4.28 -16.03 -10.73
N HIS A 143 -3.52 -15.36 -11.59
CA HIS A 143 -2.25 -14.75 -11.25
C HIS A 143 -2.39 -13.56 -10.27
N LEU A 144 -3.58 -12.96 -10.17
CA LEU A 144 -3.88 -11.86 -9.25
C LEU A 144 -4.21 -12.33 -7.83
N PHE A 145 -4.24 -13.64 -7.56
CA PHE A 145 -4.45 -14.14 -6.20
C PHE A 145 -3.28 -13.79 -5.28
N ILE A 146 -3.60 -13.18 -4.13
CA ILE A 146 -2.61 -12.86 -3.10
C ILE A 146 -2.36 -14.08 -2.22
N ASN A 147 -1.10 -14.49 -2.14
CA ASN A 147 -0.60 -15.46 -1.17
C ASN A 147 0.33 -14.78 -0.15
N LEU A 148 0.10 -15.05 1.14
CA LEU A 148 0.85 -14.53 2.29
C LEU A 148 1.54 -15.62 3.12
N ASP A 149 1.46 -16.89 2.73
CA ASP A 149 1.98 -18.01 3.52
C ASP A 149 3.49 -17.88 3.78
N TRP A 150 4.23 -17.33 2.82
CA TRP A 150 5.66 -17.07 2.90
C TRP A 150 6.05 -16.05 3.98
N CYS A 151 5.11 -15.23 4.48
CA CYS A 151 5.33 -14.23 5.51
C CYS A 151 4.52 -14.46 6.79
N ALA A 152 3.99 -15.67 7.01
CA ALA A 152 3.17 -15.99 8.19
C ALA A 152 3.89 -15.72 9.53
N GLU A 153 5.23 -15.71 9.56
CA GLU A 153 5.99 -15.34 10.76
C GLU A 153 5.70 -13.91 11.25
N LEU A 154 5.22 -13.02 10.38
CA LEU A 154 4.81 -11.67 10.74
C LEU A 154 3.71 -11.68 11.81
N GLU A 155 2.88 -12.72 11.87
CA GLU A 155 1.88 -12.89 12.94
C GLU A 155 2.53 -12.82 14.32
N LYS A 156 3.72 -13.42 14.49
CA LYS A 156 4.44 -13.43 15.76
C LYS A 156 5.17 -12.11 16.03
N VAL A 157 5.62 -11.43 14.96
CA VAL A 157 6.39 -10.18 15.05
C VAL A 157 5.48 -8.98 15.29
N LYS A 158 4.36 -8.91 14.55
CA LYS A 158 3.46 -7.76 14.50
C LYS A 158 2.02 -8.22 14.19
N PRO A 159 1.29 -8.77 15.18
CA PRO A 159 -0.02 -9.40 14.97
C PRO A 159 -1.07 -8.46 14.35
N ASP A 160 -1.04 -7.18 14.71
CA ASP A 160 -1.92 -6.14 14.19
C ASP A 160 -1.68 -5.86 12.70
N VAL A 161 -0.42 -5.83 12.26
CA VAL A 161 -0.08 -5.74 10.84
C VAL A 161 -0.50 -7.01 10.10
N TRP A 162 -0.24 -8.19 10.66
CA TRP A 162 -0.64 -9.45 10.05
C TRP A 162 -2.15 -9.54 9.84
N ALA A 163 -2.93 -9.22 10.87
CA ALA A 163 -4.39 -9.17 10.78
C ALA A 163 -4.85 -8.21 9.67
N ARG A 164 -4.18 -7.06 9.52
CA ARG A 164 -4.47 -6.13 8.42
C ARG A 164 -4.19 -6.76 7.06
N LEU A 165 -3.01 -7.33 6.85
CA LEU A 165 -2.65 -7.94 5.57
C LEU A 165 -3.58 -9.10 5.20
N CYS A 166 -4.03 -9.90 6.17
CA CYS A 166 -5.02 -10.94 5.96
C CYS A 166 -6.39 -10.38 5.54
N ASP A 167 -6.87 -9.31 6.19
CA ASP A 167 -8.12 -8.63 5.79
C ASP A 167 -8.02 -8.08 4.35
N TYR A 168 -6.88 -7.50 3.99
CA TYR A 168 -6.59 -7.07 2.61
C TYR A 168 -6.61 -8.24 1.62
N LYS A 169 -5.89 -9.32 1.93
CA LYS A 169 -5.84 -10.53 1.11
C LYS A 169 -7.25 -11.07 0.87
N GLU A 170 -8.08 -11.18 1.89
CA GLU A 170 -9.43 -11.73 1.72
C GLU A 170 -10.33 -10.82 0.88
N LYS A 171 -10.30 -9.50 1.08
CA LYS A 171 -11.06 -8.56 0.23
C LYS A 171 -10.59 -8.61 -1.22
N TRP A 172 -9.28 -8.61 -1.45
CA TRP A 172 -8.68 -8.72 -2.78
C TRP A 172 -9.08 -10.03 -3.46
N ASN A 173 -8.84 -11.16 -2.79
CA ASN A 173 -9.11 -12.49 -3.33
C ASN A 173 -10.62 -12.72 -3.51
N CYS A 174 -11.49 -12.03 -2.76
CA CYS A 174 -12.93 -12.04 -3.00
C CYS A 174 -13.29 -11.47 -4.38
N ILE A 175 -12.68 -10.35 -4.78
CA ILE A 175 -12.84 -9.81 -6.15
C ILE A 175 -12.39 -10.84 -7.19
N ILE A 176 -11.22 -11.44 -6.99
CA ILE A 176 -10.67 -12.42 -7.96
C ILE A 176 -11.57 -13.66 -8.06
N ARG A 177 -12.04 -14.22 -6.94
CA ARG A 177 -13.00 -15.35 -6.90
C ARG A 177 -14.31 -15.01 -7.60
N LEU A 178 -14.83 -13.80 -7.42
CA LEU A 178 -16.05 -13.37 -8.10
C LEU A 178 -15.86 -13.43 -9.62
N VAL A 179 -14.79 -12.83 -10.11
CA VAL A 179 -14.57 -12.72 -11.54
C VAL A 179 -14.25 -14.10 -12.15
N GLU A 180 -13.51 -14.95 -11.44
CA GLU A 180 -13.35 -16.35 -11.81
C GLU A 180 -14.71 -17.08 -11.92
N ALA A 181 -15.62 -16.89 -10.95
CA ALA A 181 -16.95 -17.46 -10.99
C ALA A 181 -17.79 -16.94 -12.17
N LEU A 182 -17.67 -15.65 -12.52
CA LEU A 182 -18.32 -15.05 -13.69
C LEU A 182 -17.80 -15.65 -15.00
N LEU A 183 -16.48 -15.85 -15.12
CA LEU A 183 -15.85 -16.46 -16.29
C LEU A 183 -16.28 -17.92 -16.49
N HIS A 184 -16.50 -18.66 -15.40
CA HIS A 184 -16.94 -20.06 -15.42
C HIS A 184 -18.48 -20.23 -15.43
N GLY A 185 -19.24 -19.13 -15.42
CA GLY A 185 -20.71 -19.19 -15.37
C GLY A 185 -21.29 -19.78 -14.08
N ASN A 186 -20.56 -19.70 -12.97
CA ASN A 186 -20.97 -20.23 -11.68
C ASN A 186 -21.79 -19.20 -10.88
N ASP A 187 -23.05 -19.04 -11.26
CA ASP A 187 -23.97 -18.08 -10.64
C ASP A 187 -24.20 -18.35 -9.14
N SER A 188 -24.11 -19.62 -8.69
CA SER A 188 -24.27 -19.96 -7.27
C SER A 188 -23.16 -19.34 -6.41
N THR A 189 -21.92 -19.40 -6.88
CA THR A 189 -20.77 -18.78 -6.20
C THR A 189 -20.85 -17.26 -6.28
N VAL A 190 -21.28 -16.68 -7.41
CA VAL A 190 -21.48 -15.23 -7.54
C VAL A 190 -22.48 -14.72 -6.49
N SER A 191 -23.66 -15.33 -6.38
CA SER A 191 -24.66 -14.93 -5.39
C SER A 191 -24.15 -15.10 -3.96
N SER A 192 -23.50 -16.24 -3.66
CA SER A 192 -22.93 -16.49 -2.34
C SER A 192 -21.91 -15.43 -1.94
N LEU A 193 -20.99 -15.04 -2.83
CA LEU A 193 -19.98 -14.02 -2.55
C LEU A 193 -20.61 -12.65 -2.30
N ILE A 194 -21.62 -12.27 -3.09
CA ILE A 194 -22.32 -10.98 -2.95
C ILE A 194 -23.07 -10.91 -1.60
N GLU A 195 -23.69 -12.01 -1.19
CA GLU A 195 -24.50 -12.11 0.05
C GLU A 195 -23.63 -12.22 1.31
N SER A 196 -22.47 -12.88 1.24
CA SER A 196 -21.62 -13.13 2.40
C SER A 196 -20.63 -12.01 2.72
N THR A 197 -20.49 -11.03 1.83
CA THR A 197 -19.47 -9.97 1.93
C THR A 197 -20.04 -8.69 2.54
N SER A 198 -19.20 -7.88 3.20
CA SER A 198 -19.60 -6.59 3.77
C SER A 198 -20.18 -5.65 2.70
N GLU A 199 -21.07 -4.74 3.13
CA GLU A 199 -21.82 -3.86 2.22
C GLU A 199 -20.91 -3.07 1.24
N ASP A 200 -19.82 -2.48 1.76
CA ASP A 200 -18.86 -1.73 0.96
C ASP A 200 -18.34 -2.54 -0.24
N LEU A 201 -17.88 -3.77 0.01
CA LEU A 201 -17.32 -4.64 -1.03
C LEU A 201 -18.43 -5.30 -1.86
N SER A 202 -19.58 -5.62 -1.27
CA SER A 202 -20.75 -6.17 -1.98
C SER A 202 -21.23 -5.24 -3.11
N SER A 203 -21.13 -3.92 -2.92
CA SER A 203 -21.47 -2.94 -3.96
C SER A 203 -20.57 -3.07 -5.20
N GLU A 204 -19.26 -3.23 -5.01
CA GLU A 204 -18.29 -3.48 -6.08
C GLU A 204 -18.53 -4.84 -6.75
N LEU A 205 -18.85 -5.88 -5.97
CA LEU A 205 -19.17 -7.20 -6.52
C LEU A 205 -20.42 -7.16 -7.42
N LYS A 206 -21.47 -6.45 -6.99
CA LYS A 206 -22.71 -6.24 -7.77
C LYS A 206 -22.42 -5.46 -9.04
N PHE A 207 -21.60 -4.41 -8.95
CA PHE A 207 -21.19 -3.61 -10.10
C PHE A 207 -20.45 -4.46 -11.13
N LEU A 208 -19.41 -5.20 -10.73
CA LEU A 208 -18.65 -6.09 -11.62
C LEU A 208 -19.56 -7.17 -12.25
N THR A 209 -20.47 -7.74 -11.47
CA THR A 209 -21.44 -8.73 -11.96
C THR A 209 -22.38 -8.14 -13.01
N TRP A 210 -22.93 -6.95 -12.74
CA TRP A 210 -23.77 -6.23 -13.70
C TRP A 210 -22.98 -5.91 -14.97
N LEU A 211 -21.77 -5.39 -14.81
CA LEU A 211 -20.90 -4.99 -15.91
C LEU A 211 -20.63 -6.18 -16.84
N TYR A 212 -20.18 -7.30 -16.28
CA TYR A 212 -19.92 -8.53 -17.03
C TYR A 212 -21.16 -9.07 -17.76
N ARG A 213 -22.30 -9.17 -17.07
CA ARG A 213 -23.56 -9.67 -17.65
C ARG A 213 -24.14 -8.77 -18.74
N ASN A 214 -23.72 -7.50 -18.77
CA ASN A 214 -24.17 -6.53 -19.78
C ASN A 214 -23.09 -6.24 -20.85
N ALA A 215 -22.03 -7.05 -20.94
CA ALA A 215 -20.90 -6.85 -21.87
C ALA A 215 -21.33 -6.54 -23.32
N ILE A 216 -22.36 -7.24 -23.83
CA ILE A 216 -22.89 -7.05 -25.20
C ILE A 216 -23.45 -5.65 -25.49
N ARG A 217 -23.76 -4.87 -24.43
CA ARG A 217 -24.31 -3.51 -24.56
C ARG A 217 -23.22 -2.46 -24.79
N PHE A 218 -21.95 -2.82 -24.64
CA PHE A 218 -20.84 -1.90 -24.76
C PHE A 218 -20.21 -2.02 -26.16
N PRO A 219 -19.99 -0.89 -26.86
CA PRO A 219 -19.38 -0.90 -28.19
C PRO A 219 -17.85 -1.03 -28.10
N ALA A 220 -17.37 -2.11 -27.49
CA ALA A 220 -15.95 -2.44 -27.36
C ALA A 220 -15.61 -3.70 -28.18
N VAL A 221 -14.49 -3.67 -28.90
CA VAL A 221 -14.00 -4.82 -29.67
C VAL A 221 -13.61 -5.96 -28.74
N ASP A 222 -12.85 -5.64 -27.69
CA ASP A 222 -12.59 -6.52 -26.57
C ASP A 222 -13.11 -5.87 -25.29
N PHE A 223 -14.29 -6.32 -24.83
CA PHE A 223 -14.91 -5.83 -23.61
C PHE A 223 -14.03 -6.06 -22.38
N TRP A 224 -13.28 -7.17 -22.35
CA TRP A 224 -12.44 -7.50 -21.22
C TRP A 224 -11.29 -6.50 -21.10
N ALA A 225 -10.48 -6.38 -22.14
CA ALA A 225 -9.30 -5.52 -22.15
C ALA A 225 -9.66 -4.02 -22.09
N SER A 226 -10.81 -3.63 -22.64
CA SER A 226 -11.19 -2.21 -22.72
C SER A 226 -11.98 -1.72 -21.51
N ILE A 227 -12.71 -2.60 -20.81
CA ILE A 227 -13.68 -2.20 -19.78
C ILE A 227 -13.50 -3.04 -18.51
N MET A 228 -13.64 -4.36 -18.57
CA MET A 228 -13.64 -5.20 -17.37
C MET A 228 -12.31 -5.13 -16.60
N GLY A 229 -11.19 -5.33 -17.29
CA GLY A 229 -9.84 -5.28 -16.72
C GLY A 229 -9.57 -3.95 -15.98
N PRO A 230 -9.75 -2.79 -16.64
CA PRO A 230 -9.58 -1.50 -15.99
C PRO A 230 -10.43 -1.31 -14.74
N GLN A 231 -11.69 -1.78 -14.74
CA GLN A 231 -12.55 -1.69 -13.55
C GLN A 231 -12.05 -2.57 -12.41
N ILE A 232 -11.63 -3.81 -12.69
CA ILE A 232 -11.00 -4.69 -11.69
C ILE A 232 -9.78 -3.99 -11.11
N ALA A 233 -8.89 -3.44 -11.94
CA ALA A 233 -7.68 -2.78 -11.50
C ALA A 233 -7.94 -1.57 -10.59
N VAL A 234 -8.97 -0.78 -10.90
CA VAL A 234 -9.42 0.34 -10.05
C VAL A 234 -9.94 -0.17 -8.71
N ILE A 235 -10.79 -1.20 -8.70
CA ILE A 235 -11.34 -1.77 -7.46
C ILE A 235 -10.23 -2.32 -6.57
N LEU A 236 -9.29 -3.09 -7.14
CA LEU A 236 -8.16 -3.64 -6.40
C LEU A 236 -7.27 -2.54 -5.79
N ARG A 237 -7.04 -1.44 -6.52
CA ARG A 237 -6.33 -0.26 -5.99
C ARG A 237 -7.12 0.48 -4.91
N ASN A 238 -8.44 0.58 -5.05
CA ASN A 238 -9.31 1.22 -4.06
C ASN A 238 -9.39 0.41 -2.76
N ILE A 239 -9.32 -0.93 -2.85
CA ILE A 239 -9.13 -1.79 -1.68
C ILE A 239 -7.89 -1.31 -0.95
N GLU A 240 -6.75 -1.05 -1.61
CA GLU A 240 -5.56 -0.57 -0.87
C GLU A 240 -5.73 0.78 -0.17
N LEU A 241 -6.48 1.70 -0.78
CA LEU A 241 -6.63 3.09 -0.33
C LEU A 241 -7.72 3.28 0.74
N SER A 242 -8.65 2.33 0.88
CA SER A 242 -9.87 2.47 1.69
C SER A 242 -9.71 2.08 3.16
N PHE A 243 -8.52 1.64 3.59
CA PHE A 243 -8.35 1.16 4.96
C PHE A 243 -8.08 2.25 5.98
N GLY A 244 -8.30 1.85 7.24
CA GLY A 244 -8.12 2.66 8.42
C GLY A 244 -6.67 3.11 8.68
N PRO A 245 -6.40 3.60 9.90
CA PRO A 245 -5.13 4.24 10.25
C PRO A 245 -3.90 3.42 9.85
N ALA A 246 -2.82 4.13 9.49
CA ALA A 246 -1.55 3.51 9.12
C ALA A 246 -1.04 2.59 10.23
N LEU A 247 -0.42 1.48 9.83
CA LEU A 247 0.35 0.57 10.66
C LEU A 247 1.83 0.50 10.20
N GLY A 248 2.16 1.12 9.07
CA GLY A 248 3.49 1.05 8.46
C GLY A 248 3.67 -0.22 7.62
N CYS A 249 2.59 -0.78 7.09
CA CYS A 249 2.59 -2.02 6.31
C CYS A 249 2.60 -1.82 4.79
N GLY A 250 2.49 -0.57 4.33
CA GLY A 250 2.66 -0.23 2.92
C GLY A 250 4.11 0.12 2.57
N HIS A 251 4.41 0.16 1.27
CA HIS A 251 5.62 0.81 0.78
C HIS A 251 5.76 2.20 1.38
N GLY A 252 4.67 2.96 1.31
CA GLY A 252 4.58 4.30 1.86
C GLY A 252 3.74 4.33 3.12
N LEU A 253 4.24 5.02 4.15
CA LEU A 253 3.49 5.52 5.28
C LEU A 253 3.26 7.02 5.05
N LEU A 254 1.99 7.39 4.86
CA LEU A 254 1.57 8.77 4.69
C LEU A 254 0.98 9.31 5.99
N CYS A 255 1.37 10.51 6.38
CA CYS A 255 0.78 11.22 7.50
C CYS A 255 0.56 12.70 7.16
N VAL A 256 -0.62 13.20 7.47
CA VAL A 256 -1.01 14.60 7.34
C VAL A 256 -1.20 15.17 8.72
N VAL A 257 -0.53 16.29 8.98
CA VAL A 257 -0.54 16.97 10.28
C VAL A 257 -0.89 18.43 10.07
N GLU A 258 -1.76 18.96 10.92
CA GLU A 258 -2.08 20.37 10.99
C GLU A 258 -1.43 20.99 12.21
N ILE A 259 -0.82 22.16 12.03
CA ILE A 259 -0.34 22.99 13.14
C ILE A 259 -1.55 23.75 13.67
N THR A 260 -1.90 23.56 14.93
CA THR A 260 -3.06 24.21 15.54
C THR A 260 -2.64 25.37 16.44
N GLU A 261 -3.60 26.14 16.96
CA GLU A 261 -3.31 27.12 18.01
C GLU A 261 -2.69 26.42 19.24
N SER A 262 -1.82 27.16 19.93
CA SER A 262 -1.11 26.70 21.12
C SER A 262 -2.07 26.24 22.21
N PHE A 263 -1.64 25.31 23.08
CA PHE A 263 -2.43 24.80 24.20
C PHE A 263 -3.11 25.96 24.94
N ASP A 264 -4.44 25.96 24.98
CA ASP A 264 -5.19 26.82 25.88
C ASP A 264 -4.64 26.59 27.30
N LYS A 265 -4.12 27.67 27.90
CA LYS A 265 -3.65 27.69 29.29
C LYS A 265 -4.81 27.72 30.27
#